data_AF-A0A498CK94-F1
#
_entry.id   AF-A0A498CK94-F1
#
_cell.length_a   1.000
_cell.length_b   1.000
_cell.length_c   1.000
_cell.angle_alpha   90.00
_cell.angle_beta   90.00
_cell.angle_gamma   90.00
#
_symmetry.space_group_name_H-M   'P 1'
#
loop_
_entity.id
_entity.type
_entity.pdbx_description
1 polymer ?
#
loop_
_entity_poly.entity_id
_entity_poly.type
_entity_poly.pdbx_seq_one_letter_code
_entity_poly.pdbx_strand_id
1 'polypeptide(L)'
;MNAPDVYTQLIAPSLFSGAPVTVDPSLTLVVGAPGSGRMRVAWASAATAGVTAPISAALMRAFHPDAAELYRQFPTTVESIMRPVVEEWTSRAIGQALEERRSLVLEADALSADAVEAAVVAFRSAGFTSRLIVVSARPADALLTTTSAFLAQRRERVAAQFSSVEATQGAFSSTPELLRAVEVSSSVERVEVVAGTGAVLHAASPVEDPASTAGLVDAFSGEASRGFSSIEGVRWLSELRRISEYTREAHEEAPALLESLAELHRLALTDVLPTMPLRPESEPAVRQRTQLEQSLSRLERQLALQAEPSVTEPPVVVAPAPSTSRGLDR
;
A
#
# COMPACT_ATOMS: atom_id res chain seq x y z
N MET A 1 14.10 -3.72 33.82
CA MET A 1 14.23 -4.81 32.84
C MET A 1 14.19 -4.17 31.48
N ASN A 2 15.28 -4.22 30.72
CA ASN A 2 15.28 -3.71 29.34
C ASN A 2 14.26 -4.54 28.55
N ALA A 3 13.38 -3.87 27.80
CA ALA A 3 12.50 -4.56 26.87
C ALA A 3 13.37 -5.45 25.95
N PRO A 4 12.97 -6.70 25.71
CA PRO A 4 13.71 -7.57 24.79
C PRO A 4 13.87 -6.89 23.43
N ASP A 5 15.06 -7.00 22.84
CA ASP A 5 15.31 -6.52 21.47
C ASP A 5 14.51 -7.38 20.49
N VAL A 6 13.29 -6.91 20.16
CA VAL A 6 12.32 -7.56 19.27
C VAL A 6 12.98 -7.96 17.95
N TYR A 7 13.90 -7.13 17.45
CA TYR A 7 14.59 -7.42 16.21
C TYR A 7 15.40 -8.72 16.30
N THR A 8 16.32 -8.80 17.26
CA THR A 8 17.23 -9.94 17.38
C THR A 8 16.50 -11.22 17.78
N GLN A 9 15.44 -11.11 18.59
CA GLN A 9 14.75 -12.28 19.15
C GLN A 9 13.64 -12.82 18.25
N LEU A 10 12.96 -11.98 17.47
CA LEU A 10 11.77 -12.36 16.71
C LEU A 10 11.92 -12.09 15.21
N ILE A 11 12.30 -10.87 14.84
CA ILE A 11 12.32 -10.44 13.42
C ILE A 11 13.42 -11.17 12.64
N ALA A 12 14.68 -11.06 13.07
CA ALA A 12 15.80 -11.65 12.36
C ALA A 12 15.67 -13.18 12.21
N PRO A 13 15.29 -13.95 13.24
CA PRO A 13 14.99 -15.37 13.08
C PRO A 13 13.86 -15.65 12.08
N SER A 14 12.80 -14.84 12.07
CA SER A 14 11.67 -15.04 11.14
C SER A 14 12.02 -14.74 9.70
N LEU A 15 12.94 -13.80 9.45
CA LEU A 15 13.38 -13.43 8.11
C LEU A 15 14.49 -14.32 7.54
N PHE A 16 15.40 -14.80 8.40
CA PHE A 16 16.65 -15.41 7.95
C PHE A 16 16.84 -16.87 8.37
N SER A 17 15.98 -17.43 9.24
CA SER A 17 16.06 -18.85 9.59
C SER A 17 15.82 -19.73 8.36
N GLY A 18 16.71 -20.71 8.15
CA GLY A 18 16.61 -21.66 7.04
C GLY A 18 17.03 -21.13 5.67
N ALA A 19 17.25 -19.82 5.51
CA ALA A 19 17.77 -19.26 4.26
C ALA A 19 19.27 -19.63 4.10
N PRO A 20 19.68 -20.33 3.04
CA PRO A 20 21.09 -20.62 2.80
C PRO A 20 21.85 -19.33 2.46
N VAL A 21 23.12 -19.25 2.85
CA VAL A 21 24.03 -18.26 2.26
C VAL A 21 24.22 -18.63 0.80
N THR A 22 23.89 -17.70 -0.09
CA THR A 22 23.91 -17.93 -1.54
C THR A 22 25.22 -17.43 -2.15
N VAL A 23 25.77 -18.17 -3.10
CA VAL A 23 26.97 -17.77 -3.85
C VAL A 23 26.69 -16.50 -4.66
N ASP A 24 25.50 -16.43 -5.26
CA ASP A 24 25.02 -15.31 -6.07
C ASP A 24 23.78 -14.68 -5.42
N PRO A 25 23.95 -13.80 -4.41
CA PRO A 25 22.82 -13.21 -3.71
C PRO A 25 22.08 -12.20 -4.59
N SER A 26 20.79 -12.01 -4.33
CA SER A 26 19.93 -11.12 -5.14
C SER A 26 19.11 -10.16 -4.29
N LEU A 27 19.03 -8.91 -4.72
CA LEU A 27 18.06 -7.91 -4.25
C LEU A 27 16.86 -7.90 -5.21
N THR A 28 15.66 -8.19 -4.69
CA THR A 28 14.41 -7.92 -5.41
C THR A 28 13.63 -6.80 -4.72
N LEU A 29 13.36 -5.72 -5.44
CA LEU A 29 12.48 -4.64 -5.01
C LEU A 29 11.11 -4.87 -5.63
N VAL A 30 10.05 -4.91 -4.82
CA VAL A 30 8.67 -5.06 -5.27
C VAL A 30 7.89 -3.81 -4.89
N VAL A 31 7.33 -3.12 -5.87
CA VAL A 31 6.63 -1.84 -5.69
C VAL A 31 5.22 -1.93 -6.23
N GLY A 32 4.24 -1.37 -5.52
CA GLY A 32 2.89 -1.17 -6.06
C GLY A 32 1.93 -0.58 -5.05
N ALA A 33 0.81 -0.04 -5.53
CA ALA A 33 -0.18 0.58 -4.64
C ALA A 33 -0.76 -0.41 -3.59
N PRO A 34 -1.18 0.06 -2.40
CA PRO A 34 -2.09 -0.66 -1.50
C PRO A 34 -3.19 -1.43 -2.26
N GLY A 35 -3.35 -2.73 -1.99
CA GLY A 35 -4.37 -3.55 -2.66
C GLY A 35 -4.03 -4.04 -4.09
N SER A 36 -2.92 -3.63 -4.70
CA SER A 36 -2.51 -4.08 -6.06
C SER A 36 -2.17 -5.57 -6.16
N GLY A 37 -2.00 -6.27 -5.03
CA GLY A 37 -1.51 -7.65 -5.00
C GLY A 37 0.01 -7.78 -4.87
N ARG A 38 0.74 -6.67 -4.65
CA ARG A 38 2.21 -6.69 -4.47
C ARG A 38 2.72 -7.68 -3.43
N MET A 39 1.99 -7.87 -2.33
CA MET A 39 2.40 -8.81 -1.28
C MET A 39 2.42 -10.24 -1.82
N ARG A 40 1.44 -10.64 -2.66
CA ARG A 40 1.43 -11.94 -3.33
C ARG A 40 2.65 -12.10 -4.26
N VAL A 41 2.98 -11.05 -5.00
CA VAL A 41 4.17 -11.02 -5.88
C VAL A 41 5.47 -11.10 -5.08
N ALA A 42 5.55 -10.38 -3.95
CA ALA A 42 6.71 -10.40 -3.06
C ALA A 42 6.93 -11.79 -2.45
N TRP A 43 5.89 -12.45 -1.96
CA TRP A 43 5.97 -13.84 -1.46
C TRP A 43 6.36 -14.84 -2.56
N ALA A 44 5.79 -14.72 -3.77
CA ALA A 44 6.18 -15.57 -4.90
C ALA A 44 7.65 -15.37 -5.29
N SER A 45 8.12 -14.12 -5.25
CA SER A 45 9.52 -13.78 -5.51
C SER A 45 10.44 -14.32 -4.41
N ALA A 46 10.04 -14.21 -3.14
CA ALA A 46 10.80 -14.73 -2.01
C ALA A 46 10.95 -16.25 -2.11
N ALA A 47 9.86 -16.97 -2.41
CA ALA A 47 9.90 -18.42 -2.62
C ALA A 47 10.83 -18.82 -3.78
N THR A 48 10.80 -18.08 -4.89
CA THR A 48 11.67 -18.34 -6.06
C THR A 48 13.15 -18.09 -5.72
N ALA A 49 13.44 -17.07 -4.92
CA ALA A 49 14.79 -16.71 -4.51
C ALA A 49 15.32 -17.50 -3.31
N GLY A 50 14.54 -18.44 -2.75
CA GLY A 50 14.91 -19.18 -1.53
C GLY A 50 14.98 -18.31 -0.27
N VAL A 51 14.25 -17.18 -0.26
CA VAL A 51 14.13 -16.24 0.87
C VAL A 51 12.93 -16.63 1.72
N THR A 52 13.10 -16.65 3.05
CA THR A 52 12.06 -17.10 3.99
C THR A 52 10.83 -16.19 3.97
N ALA A 53 11.01 -14.87 3.93
CA ALA A 53 9.92 -13.90 3.88
C ALA A 53 10.36 -12.58 3.25
N PRO A 54 9.46 -11.85 2.55
CA PRO A 54 9.73 -10.49 2.12
C PRO A 54 9.79 -9.54 3.32
N ILE A 55 10.71 -8.59 3.29
CA ILE A 55 10.76 -7.47 4.22
C ILE A 55 9.72 -6.45 3.75
N SER A 56 8.75 -6.17 4.62
CA SER A 56 7.67 -5.20 4.36
C SER A 56 7.31 -4.45 5.62
N ALA A 57 6.82 -3.21 5.48
CA ALA A 57 6.31 -2.46 6.61
C ALA A 57 5.17 -3.20 7.33
N ALA A 58 4.29 -3.89 6.58
CA ALA A 58 3.21 -4.69 7.15
C ALA A 58 3.73 -5.83 8.04
N LEU A 59 4.74 -6.57 7.58
CA LEU A 59 5.36 -7.63 8.37
C LEU A 59 6.07 -7.07 9.60
N MET A 60 6.81 -5.96 9.46
CA MET A 60 7.51 -5.33 10.60
C MET A 60 6.54 -4.87 11.68
N ARG A 61 5.42 -4.25 11.30
CA ARG A 61 4.38 -3.84 12.26
C ARG A 61 3.78 -5.03 13.01
N ALA A 62 3.66 -6.19 12.36
CA ALA A 62 3.13 -7.39 13.00
C ALA A 62 3.99 -7.90 14.17
N PHE A 63 5.29 -7.55 14.21
CA PHE A 63 6.17 -7.86 15.32
C PHE A 63 6.11 -6.84 16.47
N HIS A 64 5.44 -5.69 16.28
CA HIS A 64 5.37 -4.69 17.33
C HIS A 64 4.53 -5.20 18.52
N PRO A 65 5.07 -5.22 19.75
CA PRO A 65 4.38 -5.80 20.92
C PRO A 65 2.99 -5.20 21.16
N ASP A 66 2.87 -3.88 20.96
CA ASP A 66 1.63 -3.15 21.16
C ASP A 66 0.82 -2.94 19.87
N ALA A 67 1.13 -3.69 18.79
CA ALA A 67 0.51 -3.45 17.48
C ALA A 67 -1.02 -3.44 17.56
N ALA A 68 -1.58 -4.48 18.18
CA ALA A 68 -3.02 -4.62 18.30
C ALA A 68 -3.66 -3.48 19.09
N GLU A 69 -3.00 -2.99 20.15
CA GLU A 69 -3.52 -1.88 20.94
C GLU A 69 -3.46 -0.57 20.17
N LEU A 70 -2.35 -0.30 19.49
CA LEU A 70 -2.18 0.90 18.69
C LEU A 70 -3.20 0.99 17.55
N TYR A 71 -3.48 -0.11 16.85
CA TYR A 71 -4.55 -0.15 15.83
C TYR A 71 -5.96 0.04 16.41
N ARG A 72 -6.20 -0.35 17.66
CA ARG A 72 -7.49 -0.11 18.33
C ARG A 72 -7.66 1.35 18.74
N GLN A 73 -6.62 1.94 19.34
CA GLN A 73 -6.69 3.30 19.89
C GLN A 73 -6.53 4.39 18.81
N PHE A 74 -5.68 4.14 17.82
CA PHE A 74 -5.23 5.13 16.86
C PHE A 74 -5.34 4.63 15.40
N PRO A 75 -6.51 4.12 14.94
CA PRO A 75 -6.62 3.43 13.66
C PRO A 75 -6.18 4.27 12.45
N THR A 76 -6.25 5.60 12.54
CA THR A 76 -5.88 6.53 11.45
C THR A 76 -4.48 7.13 11.60
N THR A 77 -3.86 7.11 12.79
CA THR A 77 -2.55 7.74 13.06
C THR A 77 -1.47 6.74 13.48
N VAL A 78 -1.83 5.47 13.66
CA VAL A 78 -0.93 4.36 14.01
C VAL A 78 0.29 4.25 13.09
N GLU A 79 0.13 4.57 11.80
CA GLU A 79 1.23 4.55 10.85
C GLU A 79 2.34 5.54 11.21
N SER A 80 1.97 6.79 11.52
CA SER A 80 2.92 7.81 11.96
C SER A 80 3.59 7.45 13.27
N ILE A 81 2.88 6.75 14.17
CA ILE A 81 3.41 6.28 15.45
C ILE A 81 4.43 5.16 15.25
N MET A 82 4.14 4.18 14.39
CA MET A 82 5.00 3.01 14.17
C MET A 82 6.14 3.26 13.18
N ARG A 83 6.08 4.31 12.36
CA ARG A 83 7.05 4.54 11.29
C ARG A 83 8.52 4.50 11.76
N PRO A 84 8.94 5.21 12.82
CA PRO A 84 10.35 5.21 13.23
C PRO A 84 10.90 3.81 13.56
N VAL A 85 10.12 3.00 14.28
CA VAL A 85 10.55 1.65 14.69
C VAL A 85 10.52 0.67 13.50
N VAL A 86 9.56 0.81 12.59
CA VAL A 86 9.51 0.03 11.35
C VAL A 86 10.70 0.34 10.44
N GLU A 87 11.07 1.62 10.31
CA GLU A 87 12.25 2.07 9.55
C GLU A 87 13.55 1.55 10.17
N GLU A 88 13.67 1.58 11.50
CA GLU A 88 14.81 1.02 12.23
C GLU A 88 14.95 -0.48 11.95
N TRP A 89 13.89 -1.28 12.15
CA TRP A 89 13.93 -2.72 11.93
C TRP A 89 14.17 -3.09 10.46
N THR A 90 13.62 -2.33 9.53
CA THR A 90 13.87 -2.52 8.10
C THR A 90 15.34 -2.26 7.78
N SER A 91 15.92 -1.18 8.30
CA SER A 91 17.34 -0.85 8.10
C SER A 91 18.27 -1.90 8.69
N ARG A 92 17.95 -2.42 9.89
CA ARG A 92 18.71 -3.54 10.50
C ARG A 92 18.63 -4.81 9.66
N ALA A 93 17.44 -5.15 9.12
CA ALA A 93 17.26 -6.31 8.25
C ALA A 93 18.07 -6.20 6.95
N ILE A 94 18.08 -5.01 6.33
CA ILE A 94 18.87 -4.73 5.13
C ILE A 94 20.37 -4.84 5.43
N GLY A 95 20.83 -4.23 6.54
CA GLY A 95 22.24 -4.29 6.95
C GLY A 95 22.71 -5.73 7.20
N GLN A 96 21.91 -6.52 7.93
CA GLN A 96 22.23 -7.92 8.17
C GLN A 96 22.25 -8.76 6.88
N ALA A 97 21.32 -8.51 5.95
CA ALA A 97 21.33 -9.20 4.65
C ALA A 97 22.58 -8.87 3.83
N LEU A 98 23.04 -7.62 3.84
CA LEU A 98 24.28 -7.20 3.19
C LEU A 98 25.51 -7.85 3.84
N GLU A 99 25.62 -7.80 5.17
CA GLU A 99 26.75 -8.36 5.93
C GLU A 99 26.86 -9.89 5.75
N GLU A 100 25.73 -10.59 5.78
CA GLU A 100 25.68 -12.05 5.68
C GLU A 100 25.51 -12.57 4.24
N ARG A 101 25.49 -11.68 3.23
CA ARG A 101 25.26 -11.99 1.81
C ARG A 101 23.99 -12.84 1.57
N ARG A 102 22.87 -12.44 2.16
CA ARG A 102 21.58 -13.12 2.01
C ARG A 102 20.72 -12.43 0.96
N SER A 103 20.18 -13.19 0.02
CA SER A 103 19.13 -12.69 -0.88
C SER A 103 17.97 -12.10 -0.09
N LEU A 104 17.36 -11.05 -0.63
CA LEU A 104 16.26 -10.34 0.00
C LEU A 104 15.21 -9.92 -1.01
N VAL A 105 13.97 -9.86 -0.52
CA VAL A 105 12.85 -9.25 -1.22
C VAL A 105 12.35 -8.10 -0.36
N LEU A 106 12.41 -6.88 -0.86
CA LEU A 106 11.88 -5.68 -0.22
C LEU A 106 10.56 -5.31 -0.89
N GLU A 107 9.51 -5.14 -0.10
CA GLU A 107 8.20 -4.71 -0.57
C GLU A 107 7.92 -3.27 -0.07
N ALA A 108 7.47 -2.42 -0.99
CA ALA A 108 7.11 -1.04 -0.70
C ALA A 108 5.86 -0.59 -1.49
N ASP A 109 5.12 0.34 -0.91
CA ASP A 109 3.94 0.94 -1.55
C ASP A 109 4.34 1.86 -2.72
N ALA A 110 5.44 2.60 -2.54
CA ALA A 110 6.04 3.49 -3.53
C ALA A 110 7.54 3.58 -3.29
N LEU A 111 8.31 3.79 -4.37
CA LEU A 111 9.74 4.10 -4.32
C LEU A 111 10.06 5.23 -5.30
N SER A 112 11.00 6.10 -4.94
CA SER A 112 11.60 7.03 -5.89
C SER A 112 12.71 6.35 -6.70
N ALA A 113 13.01 6.89 -7.88
CA ALA A 113 14.14 6.42 -8.69
C ALA A 113 15.47 6.51 -7.91
N ASP A 114 15.69 7.59 -7.17
CA ASP A 114 16.89 7.77 -6.35
C ASP A 114 17.01 6.70 -5.25
N ALA A 115 15.91 6.32 -4.62
CA ALA A 115 15.91 5.26 -3.61
C ALA A 115 16.24 3.89 -4.22
N VAL A 116 15.68 3.59 -5.40
CA VAL A 116 16.00 2.38 -6.16
C VAL A 116 17.48 2.37 -6.53
N GLU A 117 18.01 3.44 -7.13
CA GLU A 117 19.41 3.53 -7.53
C GLU A 117 20.36 3.44 -6.33
N ALA A 118 20.06 4.11 -5.22
CA ALA A 118 20.86 4.02 -3.99
C ALA A 118 20.92 2.58 -3.46
N ALA A 119 19.77 1.88 -3.43
CA ALA A 119 19.72 0.48 -3.02
C ALA A 119 20.53 -0.41 -3.98
N VAL A 120 20.32 -0.27 -5.29
CA VAL A 120 21.01 -1.06 -6.31
C VAL A 120 22.53 -0.86 -6.23
N VAL A 121 23.01 0.37 -6.07
CA VAL A 121 24.45 0.65 -5.93
C VAL A 121 25.03 0.00 -4.67
N ALA A 122 24.34 0.13 -3.54
CA ALA A 122 24.79 -0.48 -2.28
C ALA A 122 24.91 -2.02 -2.43
N PHE A 123 23.89 -2.66 -2.98
CA PHE A 123 23.85 -4.11 -3.15
C PHE A 123 24.82 -4.62 -4.23
N ARG A 124 24.97 -3.91 -5.36
CA ARG A 124 25.94 -4.26 -6.39
C ARG A 124 27.38 -4.21 -5.83
N SER A 125 27.68 -3.23 -4.98
CA SER A 125 29.02 -3.13 -4.36
C SER A 125 29.35 -4.34 -3.46
N ALA A 126 28.32 -5.02 -2.94
CA ALA A 126 28.43 -6.26 -2.18
C ALA A 126 28.34 -7.53 -3.07
N GLY A 127 28.21 -7.38 -4.38
CA GLY A 127 28.15 -8.49 -5.35
C GLY A 127 26.78 -9.14 -5.49
N PHE A 128 25.70 -8.39 -5.27
CA PHE A 128 24.33 -8.86 -5.50
C PHE A 128 23.85 -8.51 -6.90
N THR A 129 23.01 -9.39 -7.46
CA THR A 129 22.17 -9.08 -8.62
C THR A 129 20.95 -8.26 -8.21
N SER A 130 20.39 -7.47 -9.13
CA SER A 130 19.28 -6.55 -8.81
C SER A 130 18.07 -6.73 -9.70
N ARG A 131 16.89 -6.82 -9.09
CA ARG A 131 15.60 -6.89 -9.78
C ARG A 131 14.63 -5.88 -9.23
N LEU A 132 13.93 -5.16 -10.11
CA LEU A 132 12.79 -4.31 -9.79
C LEU A 132 11.52 -4.94 -10.38
N ILE A 133 10.51 -5.17 -9.55
CA ILE A 133 9.20 -5.65 -9.95
C ILE A 133 8.18 -4.56 -9.59
N VAL A 134 7.51 -4.03 -10.61
CA VAL A 134 6.43 -3.05 -10.45
C VAL A 134 5.10 -3.75 -10.68
N VAL A 135 4.21 -3.69 -9.70
CA VAL A 135 2.92 -4.36 -9.72
C VAL A 135 1.84 -3.40 -10.17
N SER A 136 1.28 -3.67 -11.34
CA SER A 136 0.14 -2.93 -11.89
C SER A 136 -1.19 -3.61 -11.55
N ALA A 137 -2.19 -2.79 -11.28
CA ALA A 137 -3.57 -3.17 -11.06
C ALA A 137 -4.48 -1.98 -11.40
N ARG A 138 -5.77 -2.23 -11.59
CA ARG A 138 -6.77 -1.16 -11.73
C ARG A 138 -6.92 -0.41 -10.40
N PRO A 139 -6.93 0.93 -10.37
CA PRO A 139 -7.14 1.70 -9.14
C PRO A 139 -8.42 1.31 -8.39
N ALA A 140 -9.51 1.03 -9.14
CA ALA A 140 -10.77 0.54 -8.58
C ALA A 140 -10.66 -0.82 -7.88
N ASP A 141 -9.83 -1.75 -8.38
CA ASP A 141 -9.62 -3.05 -7.73
C ASP A 141 -8.76 -2.88 -6.48
N ALA A 142 -7.72 -2.05 -6.55
CA ALA A 142 -6.79 -1.79 -5.46
C ALA A 142 -7.50 -1.18 -4.24
N LEU A 143 -8.28 -0.11 -4.46
CA LEU A 143 -9.05 0.54 -3.39
C LEU A 143 -10.15 -0.36 -2.82
N LEU A 144 -10.83 -1.15 -3.68
CA LEU A 144 -11.85 -2.08 -3.21
C LEU A 144 -11.24 -3.16 -2.33
N THR A 145 -10.07 -3.66 -2.72
CA THR A 145 -9.34 -4.70 -1.98
C THR A 145 -8.92 -4.21 -0.60
N THR A 146 -8.32 -3.02 -0.49
CA THR A 146 -7.90 -2.47 0.82
C THR A 146 -9.10 -2.18 1.72
N THR A 147 -10.15 -1.54 1.19
CA THR A 147 -11.36 -1.22 1.94
C THR A 147 -12.06 -2.49 2.43
N SER A 148 -12.17 -3.51 1.58
CA SER A 148 -12.80 -4.78 1.93
C SER A 148 -12.01 -5.55 2.97
N ALA A 149 -10.68 -5.56 2.87
CA ALA A 149 -9.79 -6.20 3.85
C ALA A 149 -9.90 -5.53 5.22
N PHE A 150 -9.90 -4.19 5.27
CA PHE A 150 -10.09 -3.43 6.50
C PHE A 150 -11.42 -3.79 7.19
N LEU A 151 -12.52 -3.77 6.44
CA LEU A 151 -13.85 -4.10 6.99
C LEU A 151 -13.97 -5.56 7.42
N ALA A 152 -13.34 -6.49 6.70
CA ALA A 152 -13.30 -7.89 7.09
C ALA A 152 -12.57 -8.08 8.42
N GLN A 153 -11.39 -7.46 8.60
CA GLN A 153 -10.63 -7.50 9.84
C GLN A 153 -11.41 -6.85 11.01
N ARG A 154 -12.07 -5.71 10.77
CA ARG A 154 -12.97 -5.07 11.74
C ARG A 154 -14.10 -6.00 12.19
N ARG A 155 -14.75 -6.67 11.24
CA ARG A 155 -15.81 -7.66 11.54
C ARG A 155 -15.30 -8.80 12.41
N GLU A 156 -14.08 -9.24 12.17
CA GLU A 156 -13.40 -10.29 12.95
C GLU A 156 -12.78 -9.78 14.26
N ARG A 157 -12.92 -8.48 14.57
CA ARG A 157 -12.31 -7.79 15.72
C ARG A 157 -10.79 -7.94 15.78
N VAL A 158 -10.18 -8.07 14.61
CA VAL A 158 -8.73 -8.05 14.43
C VAL A 158 -8.29 -6.60 14.23
N ALA A 159 -7.13 -6.26 14.79
CA ALA A 159 -6.47 -4.99 14.54
C ALA A 159 -6.27 -4.79 13.02
N ALA A 160 -6.86 -3.72 12.48
CA ALA A 160 -6.94 -3.50 11.04
C ALA A 160 -6.19 -2.24 10.64
N GLN A 161 -5.30 -2.36 9.65
CA GLN A 161 -4.69 -1.20 9.03
C GLN A 161 -5.64 -0.63 7.98
N PHE A 162 -5.86 0.67 8.05
CA PHE A 162 -6.59 1.40 7.03
C PHE A 162 -5.62 1.97 5.99
N SER A 163 -5.92 1.83 4.70
CA SER A 163 -5.22 2.51 3.61
C SER A 163 -6.12 3.58 3.04
N SER A 164 -5.70 4.85 3.09
CA SER A 164 -6.50 5.96 2.59
C SER A 164 -6.59 5.95 1.06
N VAL A 165 -7.60 6.67 0.56
CA VAL A 165 -7.74 6.98 -0.87
C VAL A 165 -6.48 7.68 -1.38
N GLU A 166 -6.00 8.69 -0.65
CA GLU A 166 -4.79 9.45 -0.98
C GLU A 166 -3.55 8.56 -1.07
N ALA A 167 -3.33 7.65 -0.11
CA ALA A 167 -2.19 6.74 -0.16
C ALA A 167 -2.24 5.80 -1.37
N THR A 168 -3.43 5.29 -1.70
CA THR A 168 -3.63 4.42 -2.86
C THR A 168 -3.40 5.18 -4.16
N GLN A 169 -3.99 6.37 -4.32
CA GLN A 169 -3.84 7.21 -5.51
C GLN A 169 -2.42 7.75 -5.67
N GLY A 170 -1.77 8.16 -4.58
CA GLY A 170 -0.38 8.64 -4.58
C GLY A 170 0.62 7.61 -5.11
N ALA A 171 0.40 6.33 -4.80
CA ALA A 171 1.21 5.24 -5.35
C ALA A 171 1.01 5.08 -6.87
N PHE A 172 -0.23 5.20 -7.37
CA PHE A 172 -0.51 5.17 -8.82
C PHE A 172 0.06 6.38 -9.56
N SER A 173 0.14 7.55 -8.92
CA SER A 173 0.73 8.75 -9.50
C SER A 173 2.25 8.71 -9.56
N SER A 174 2.90 8.17 -8.52
CA SER A 174 4.38 8.13 -8.42
C SER A 174 5.03 6.98 -9.21
N THR A 175 4.35 5.85 -9.35
CA THR A 175 4.92 4.67 -10.05
C THR A 175 5.31 4.94 -11.51
N PRO A 176 4.49 5.65 -12.33
CA PRO A 176 4.92 6.04 -13.68
C PRO A 176 6.15 6.95 -13.71
N GLU A 177 6.39 7.75 -12.67
CA GLU A 177 7.59 8.59 -12.59
C GLU A 177 8.84 7.74 -12.36
N LEU A 178 8.75 6.73 -11.47
CA LEU A 178 9.80 5.73 -11.29
C LEU A 178 10.09 4.98 -12.60
N LEU A 179 9.06 4.49 -13.29
CA LEU A 179 9.23 3.76 -14.55
C LEU A 179 9.83 4.64 -15.65
N ARG A 180 9.42 5.92 -15.77
CA ARG A 180 10.03 6.87 -16.70
C ARG A 180 11.51 7.10 -16.41
N ALA A 181 11.89 7.21 -15.13
CA ALA A 181 13.30 7.33 -14.77
C ALA A 181 14.10 6.07 -15.16
N VAL A 182 13.53 4.89 -14.93
CA VAL A 182 14.12 3.60 -15.32
C VAL A 182 14.28 3.49 -16.84
N GLU A 183 13.30 3.97 -17.62
CA GLU A 183 13.37 4.01 -19.09
C GLU A 183 14.49 4.92 -19.61
N VAL A 184 14.77 6.04 -18.92
CA VAL A 184 15.86 6.95 -19.29
C VAL A 184 17.23 6.34 -18.95
N SER A 185 17.36 5.82 -17.74
CA SER A 185 18.59 5.21 -17.26
C SER A 185 18.28 4.41 -16.01
N SER A 186 18.60 3.12 -16.03
CA SER A 186 18.57 2.30 -14.84
C SER A 186 19.82 1.47 -14.73
N SER A 187 20.32 1.35 -13.51
CA SER A 187 21.38 0.41 -13.20
C SER A 187 20.82 -0.96 -12.74
N VAL A 188 19.51 -1.10 -12.61
CA VAL A 188 18.86 -2.37 -12.27
C VAL A 188 19.11 -3.39 -13.39
N GLU A 189 19.52 -4.62 -13.03
CA GLU A 189 19.80 -5.67 -14.01
C GLU A 189 18.54 -6.20 -14.69
N ARG A 190 17.44 -6.33 -13.94
CA ARG A 190 16.16 -6.81 -14.46
C ARG A 190 14.99 -5.99 -13.94
N VAL A 191 14.13 -5.53 -14.84
CA VAL A 191 12.91 -4.80 -14.51
C VAL A 191 11.70 -5.54 -15.07
N GLU A 192 10.66 -5.69 -14.27
CA GLU A 192 9.40 -6.29 -14.71
C GLU A 192 8.22 -5.45 -14.28
N VAL A 193 7.26 -5.29 -15.19
CA VAL A 193 5.90 -4.87 -14.85
C VAL A 193 5.03 -6.12 -14.84
N VAL A 194 4.37 -6.37 -13.72
CA VAL A 194 3.53 -7.55 -13.53
C VAL A 194 2.12 -7.12 -13.14
N ALA A 195 1.11 -7.85 -13.58
CA ALA A 195 -0.23 -7.71 -13.05
C ALA A 195 -0.26 -8.19 -11.60
N GLY A 196 -1.23 -7.70 -10.81
CA GLY A 196 -1.44 -8.16 -9.44
C GLY A 196 -1.54 -9.69 -9.30
N THR A 197 -2.02 -10.40 -10.34
CA THR A 197 -2.12 -11.86 -10.40
C THR A 197 -0.78 -12.58 -10.51
N GLY A 198 0.31 -11.86 -10.81
CA GLY A 198 1.65 -12.39 -11.07
C GLY A 198 1.96 -12.59 -12.55
N ALA A 199 1.02 -12.28 -13.47
CA ALA A 199 1.29 -12.34 -14.90
C ALA A 199 2.28 -11.24 -15.32
N VAL A 200 3.33 -11.60 -16.05
CA VAL A 200 4.30 -10.63 -16.57
C VAL A 200 3.67 -9.86 -17.74
N LEU A 201 3.62 -8.54 -17.62
CA LEU A 201 3.10 -7.63 -18.65
C LEU A 201 4.24 -7.09 -19.51
N HIS A 202 5.38 -6.80 -18.90
CA HIS A 202 6.61 -6.39 -19.57
C HIS A 202 7.83 -6.86 -18.77
N ALA A 203 8.90 -7.22 -19.46
CA ALA A 203 10.17 -7.58 -18.86
C ALA A 203 11.31 -6.94 -19.65
N ALA A 204 12.27 -6.37 -18.94
CA ALA A 204 13.41 -5.65 -19.49
C ALA A 204 14.69 -6.04 -18.74
N SER A 205 15.82 -5.95 -19.44
CA SER A 205 17.16 -6.10 -18.88
C SER A 205 17.97 -4.84 -19.20
N PRO A 206 17.78 -3.72 -18.47
CA PRO A 206 18.34 -2.41 -18.83
C PRO A 206 19.86 -2.40 -19.05
N VAL A 207 20.59 -3.21 -18.27
CA VAL A 207 22.05 -3.32 -18.34
C VAL A 207 22.53 -4.04 -19.61
N GLU A 208 21.76 -5.03 -20.09
CA GLU A 208 22.10 -5.83 -21.27
C GLU A 208 21.58 -5.19 -22.56
N ASP A 209 20.34 -4.71 -22.52
CA ASP A 209 19.65 -4.06 -23.62
C ASP A 209 18.87 -2.84 -23.09
N PRO A 210 19.47 -1.64 -23.13
CA PRO A 210 18.81 -0.41 -22.71
C PRO A 210 17.51 -0.12 -23.48
N ALA A 211 17.37 -0.60 -24.73
CA ALA A 211 16.15 -0.39 -25.50
C ALA A 211 14.98 -1.26 -25.01
N SER A 212 15.25 -2.35 -24.27
CA SER A 212 14.23 -3.24 -23.71
C SER A 212 13.33 -2.57 -22.66
N THR A 213 13.77 -1.45 -22.09
CA THR A 213 12.96 -0.67 -21.13
C THR A 213 11.80 0.06 -21.79
N ALA A 214 11.85 0.29 -23.11
CA ALA A 214 10.79 0.96 -23.83
C ALA A 214 9.44 0.23 -23.66
N GLY A 215 8.44 0.93 -23.12
CA GLY A 215 7.09 0.41 -22.93
C GLY A 215 6.77 -0.07 -21.51
N LEU A 216 7.69 0.11 -20.55
CA LEU A 216 7.41 -0.16 -19.14
C LEU A 216 6.23 0.68 -18.64
N VAL A 217 6.22 1.98 -18.98
CA VAL A 217 5.13 2.90 -18.60
C VAL A 217 3.81 2.51 -19.25
N ASP A 218 3.87 2.12 -20.52
CA ASP A 218 2.69 1.70 -21.29
C ASP A 218 2.10 0.39 -20.76
N ALA A 219 2.94 -0.58 -20.40
CA ALA A 219 2.51 -1.83 -19.79
C ALA A 219 1.83 -1.60 -18.43
N PHE A 220 2.40 -0.72 -17.60
CA PHE A 220 1.79 -0.36 -16.32
C PHE A 220 0.43 0.31 -16.52
N SER A 221 0.39 1.34 -17.38
CA SER A 221 -0.82 2.13 -17.64
C SER A 221 -1.90 1.32 -18.36
N GLY A 222 -1.50 0.40 -19.23
CA GLY A 222 -2.40 -0.49 -19.96
C GLY A 222 -3.18 -1.42 -19.04
N GLU A 223 -2.54 -2.02 -18.04
CA GLU A 223 -3.27 -2.82 -17.03
C GLU A 223 -4.08 -1.94 -16.09
N ALA A 224 -3.56 -0.78 -15.67
CA ALA A 224 -4.27 0.13 -14.77
C ALA A 224 -5.57 0.67 -15.39
N SER A 225 -5.61 0.84 -16.72
CA SER A 225 -6.78 1.32 -17.48
C SER A 225 -7.61 0.21 -18.14
N ARG A 226 -7.27 -1.05 -17.89
CA ARG A 226 -7.96 -2.19 -18.52
C ARG A 226 -9.44 -2.22 -18.14
N GLY A 227 -10.31 -2.35 -19.14
CA GLY A 227 -11.75 -2.46 -18.93
C GLY A 227 -12.17 -3.71 -18.16
N PHE A 228 -13.36 -3.67 -17.54
CA PHE A 228 -13.93 -4.80 -16.83
C PHE A 228 -14.67 -5.75 -17.77
N SER A 229 -14.41 -7.05 -17.66
CA SER A 229 -15.33 -8.06 -18.21
C SER A 229 -16.65 -8.07 -17.44
N SER A 230 -17.71 -8.68 -17.99
CA SER A 230 -19.00 -8.80 -17.28
C SER A 230 -18.85 -9.49 -15.92
N ILE A 231 -18.05 -10.56 -15.85
CA ILE A 231 -17.86 -11.34 -14.63
C ILE A 231 -17.08 -10.54 -13.60
N GLU A 232 -16.00 -9.86 -14.00
CA GLU A 232 -15.23 -8.99 -13.09
C GLU A 232 -16.10 -7.84 -12.57
N GLY A 233 -16.82 -7.13 -13.44
CA GLY A 233 -17.66 -6.01 -13.05
C GLY A 233 -18.80 -6.41 -12.11
N VAL A 234 -19.47 -7.55 -12.36
CA VAL A 234 -20.50 -8.07 -11.44
C VAL A 234 -19.91 -8.42 -10.08
N ARG A 235 -18.74 -9.07 -10.03
CA ARG A 235 -18.06 -9.39 -8.76
C ARG A 235 -17.68 -8.13 -8.00
N TRP A 236 -17.09 -7.16 -8.70
CA TRP A 236 -16.69 -5.87 -8.14
C TRP A 236 -17.89 -5.11 -7.55
N LEU A 237 -18.99 -4.99 -8.29
CA LEU A 237 -20.22 -4.32 -7.82
C LEU A 237 -20.89 -5.07 -6.66
N SER A 238 -20.83 -6.40 -6.66
CA SER A 238 -21.37 -7.21 -5.57
C SER A 238 -20.59 -7.00 -4.28
N GLU A 239 -19.26 -6.94 -4.38
CA GLU A 239 -18.39 -6.66 -3.23
C GLU A 239 -18.59 -5.24 -2.71
N LEU A 240 -18.66 -4.23 -3.59
CA LEU A 240 -18.99 -2.85 -3.20
C LEU A 240 -20.31 -2.78 -2.44
N ARG A 241 -21.35 -3.48 -2.93
CA ARG A 241 -22.65 -3.56 -2.23
C ARG A 241 -22.49 -4.17 -0.84
N ARG A 242 -21.80 -5.31 -0.74
CA ARG A 242 -21.57 -6.02 0.52
C ARG A 242 -20.88 -5.14 1.57
N ILE A 243 -19.81 -4.44 1.20
CA ILE A 243 -19.09 -3.57 2.13
C ILE A 243 -19.90 -2.34 2.51
N SER A 244 -20.69 -1.78 1.58
CA SER A 244 -21.55 -0.62 1.84
C SER A 244 -22.72 -0.95 2.77
N GLU A 245 -23.26 -2.16 2.66
CA GLU A 245 -24.28 -2.69 3.57
C GLU A 245 -23.70 -2.92 4.97
N TYR A 246 -22.55 -3.59 5.06
CA TYR A 246 -21.87 -3.81 6.34
C TYR A 246 -21.56 -2.50 7.08
N THR A 247 -20.96 -1.50 6.42
CA THR A 247 -20.67 -0.20 7.04
C THR A 247 -21.92 0.47 7.60
N ARG A 248 -23.05 0.37 6.89
CA ARG A 248 -24.32 0.94 7.32
C ARG A 248 -24.91 0.22 8.53
N GLU A 249 -24.90 -1.11 8.51
CA GLU A 249 -25.44 -1.95 9.60
C GLU A 249 -24.58 -1.85 10.86
N ALA A 250 -23.26 -1.75 10.69
CA ALA A 250 -22.31 -1.56 11.78
C ALA A 250 -22.28 -0.12 12.32
N HIS A 251 -23.00 0.82 11.69
CA HIS A 251 -22.96 2.25 12.01
C HIS A 251 -21.53 2.81 12.07
N GLU A 252 -20.69 2.40 11.12
CA GLU A 252 -19.31 2.86 11.01
C GLU A 252 -19.29 4.25 10.36
N GLU A 253 -18.86 5.26 11.12
CA GLU A 253 -18.90 6.68 10.71
C GLU A 253 -17.51 7.31 10.58
N ALA A 254 -16.45 6.50 10.57
CA ALA A 254 -15.09 7.01 10.41
C ALA A 254 -14.95 7.77 9.08
N PRO A 255 -14.56 9.07 9.08
CA PRO A 255 -14.54 9.89 7.87
C PRO A 255 -13.72 9.28 6.73
N ALA A 256 -12.53 8.76 7.03
CA ALA A 256 -11.64 8.14 6.04
C ALA A 256 -12.28 6.92 5.35
N LEU A 257 -13.07 6.12 6.09
CA LEU A 257 -13.80 5.00 5.52
C LEU A 257 -14.93 5.47 4.61
N LEU A 258 -15.68 6.51 5.02
CA LEU A 258 -16.73 7.11 4.21
C LEU A 258 -16.17 7.71 2.91
N GLU A 259 -15.00 8.36 2.97
CA GLU A 259 -14.27 8.84 1.80
C GLU A 259 -13.92 7.70 0.84
N SER A 260 -13.42 6.57 1.36
CA SER A 260 -13.10 5.40 0.53
C SER A 260 -14.33 4.80 -0.13
N LEU A 261 -15.45 4.70 0.60
CA LEU A 261 -16.70 4.23 0.01
C LEU A 261 -17.23 5.21 -1.04
N ALA A 262 -17.14 6.52 -0.81
CA ALA A 262 -17.56 7.52 -1.78
C ALA A 262 -16.72 7.42 -3.06
N GLU A 263 -15.40 7.31 -2.92
CA GLU A 263 -14.50 7.12 -4.07
C GLU A 263 -14.79 5.82 -4.81
N LEU A 264 -15.06 4.72 -4.11
CA LEU A 264 -15.47 3.47 -4.77
C LEU A 264 -16.76 3.65 -5.57
N HIS A 265 -17.78 4.32 -5.03
CA HIS A 265 -19.01 4.58 -5.81
C HIS A 265 -18.76 5.48 -7.02
N ARG A 266 -17.83 6.43 -6.93
CA ARG A 266 -17.39 7.26 -8.05
C ARG A 266 -16.72 6.40 -9.13
N LEU A 267 -15.73 5.59 -8.75
CA LEU A 267 -15.05 4.64 -9.66
C LEU A 267 -16.02 3.63 -10.28
N ALA A 268 -17.05 3.22 -9.55
CA ALA A 268 -18.12 2.37 -10.09
C ALA A 268 -18.84 3.03 -11.27
N LEU A 269 -19.07 4.34 -11.19
CA LEU A 269 -19.78 5.14 -12.19
C LEU A 269 -18.88 5.55 -13.36
N THR A 270 -17.61 5.84 -13.12
CA THR A 270 -16.68 6.37 -14.14
C THR A 270 -15.90 5.28 -14.86
N ASP A 271 -15.54 4.20 -14.17
CA ASP A 271 -14.55 3.24 -14.66
C ASP A 271 -15.16 1.85 -14.82
N VAL A 272 -15.87 1.36 -13.79
CA VAL A 272 -16.36 -0.02 -13.78
C VAL A 272 -17.56 -0.18 -14.71
N LEU A 273 -18.67 0.49 -14.43
CA LEU A 273 -19.92 0.32 -15.19
C LEU A 273 -19.78 0.70 -16.67
N PRO A 274 -19.08 1.79 -17.05
CA PRO A 274 -18.94 2.17 -18.46
C PRO A 274 -18.06 1.22 -19.29
N THR A 275 -17.08 0.54 -18.67
CA THR A 275 -16.17 -0.37 -19.38
C THR A 275 -16.70 -1.80 -19.45
N MET A 276 -17.72 -2.14 -18.66
CA MET A 276 -18.41 -3.43 -18.76
C MET A 276 -19.08 -3.57 -20.14
N PRO A 277 -19.07 -4.77 -20.75
CA PRO A 277 -19.75 -5.04 -22.02
C PRO A 277 -21.26 -5.20 -21.80
N LEU A 278 -21.92 -4.14 -21.32
CA LEU A 278 -23.35 -4.04 -21.10
C LEU A 278 -23.93 -2.98 -22.03
N ARG A 279 -25.20 -3.15 -22.44
CA ARG A 279 -25.91 -2.10 -23.18
C ARG A 279 -26.26 -0.97 -22.19
N PRO A 280 -25.79 0.27 -22.41
CA PRO A 280 -25.98 1.37 -21.45
C PRO A 280 -27.46 1.65 -21.12
N GLU A 281 -28.33 1.53 -22.11
CA GLU A 281 -29.78 1.79 -21.98
C GLU A 281 -30.60 0.57 -21.51
N SER A 282 -29.94 -0.52 -21.12
CA SER A 282 -30.66 -1.66 -20.55
C SER A 282 -31.22 -1.30 -19.17
N GLU A 283 -32.45 -1.74 -18.88
CA GLU A 283 -33.09 -1.50 -17.56
C GLU A 283 -32.19 -1.89 -16.38
N PRO A 284 -31.43 -3.02 -16.39
CA PRO A 284 -30.48 -3.33 -15.33
C PRO A 284 -29.34 -2.32 -15.18
N ALA A 285 -28.78 -1.82 -16.30
CA ALA A 285 -27.69 -0.85 -16.26
C ALA A 285 -28.15 0.51 -15.73
N VAL A 286 -29.33 0.98 -16.16
CA VAL A 286 -29.94 2.22 -15.66
C VAL A 286 -30.22 2.12 -14.16
N ARG A 287 -30.84 1.02 -13.70
CA ARG A 287 -31.10 0.81 -12.26
C ARG A 287 -29.82 0.79 -11.43
N GLN A 288 -28.79 0.09 -11.89
CA GLN A 288 -27.51 0.01 -11.19
C GLN A 288 -26.84 1.39 -11.10
N ARG A 289 -26.87 2.18 -12.18
CA ARG A 289 -26.36 3.56 -12.19
C ARG A 289 -27.09 4.42 -11.16
N THR A 290 -28.42 4.45 -11.20
CA THR A 290 -29.23 5.24 -10.26
C THR A 290 -28.98 4.84 -8.80
N GLN A 291 -28.81 3.55 -8.51
CA GLN A 291 -28.49 3.09 -7.15
C GLN A 291 -27.11 3.59 -6.68
N LEU A 292 -26.10 3.55 -7.57
CA LEU A 292 -24.76 4.04 -7.28
C LEU A 292 -24.76 5.55 -7.02
N GLU A 293 -25.43 6.34 -7.87
CA GLU A 293 -25.58 7.80 -7.72
C GLU A 293 -26.25 8.16 -6.39
N GLN A 294 -27.36 7.50 -6.04
CA GLN A 294 -28.05 7.74 -4.78
C GLN A 294 -27.20 7.41 -3.55
N SER A 295 -26.37 6.37 -3.64
CA SER A 295 -25.47 5.96 -2.56
C SER A 295 -24.32 6.94 -2.41
N LEU A 296 -23.72 7.38 -3.52
CA LEU A 296 -22.69 8.43 -3.54
C LEU A 296 -23.20 9.74 -2.92
N SER A 297 -24.35 10.25 -3.37
CA SER A 297 -24.93 11.48 -2.81
C SER A 297 -25.31 11.36 -1.33
N ARG A 298 -25.50 10.15 -0.80
CA ARG A 298 -25.68 9.94 0.64
C ARG A 298 -24.35 10.06 1.39
N LEU A 299 -23.32 9.38 0.91
CA LEU A 299 -21.98 9.40 1.50
C LEU A 299 -21.39 10.82 1.50
N GLU A 300 -21.51 11.54 0.38
CA GLU A 300 -21.04 12.93 0.27
C GLU A 300 -21.75 13.87 1.25
N ARG A 301 -23.07 13.68 1.47
CA ARG A 301 -23.80 14.43 2.50
C ARG A 301 -23.32 14.10 3.91
N GLN A 302 -23.05 12.83 4.22
CA GLN A 302 -22.53 12.44 5.53
C GLN A 302 -21.15 13.06 5.79
N LEU A 303 -20.25 13.02 4.81
CA LEU A 303 -18.95 13.66 4.88
C LEU A 303 -19.05 15.18 5.07
N ALA A 304 -19.95 15.84 4.34
CA ALA A 304 -20.18 17.28 4.49
C ALA A 304 -20.66 17.64 5.91
N LEU A 305 -21.58 16.85 6.49
CA LEU A 305 -22.05 17.05 7.87
C LEU A 305 -20.94 16.87 8.91
N GLN A 306 -19.98 15.98 8.67
CA GLN A 306 -18.84 15.76 9.56
C GLN A 306 -17.74 16.82 9.41
N ALA A 307 -17.69 17.52 8.27
CA ALA A 307 -16.74 18.60 8.01
C ALA A 307 -17.19 19.95 8.60
N GLU A 308 -18.45 20.10 8.99
CA GLU A 308 -18.90 21.30 9.71
C GLU A 308 -18.23 21.35 11.09
N PRO A 309 -17.54 22.45 11.44
CA PRO A 309 -16.89 22.56 12.74
C PRO A 309 -17.93 22.47 13.84
N SER A 310 -17.70 21.61 14.83
CA SER A 310 -18.48 21.54 16.07
C SER A 310 -18.52 22.91 16.74
N VAL A 311 -19.55 23.71 16.46
CA VAL A 311 -19.83 24.94 17.20
C VAL A 311 -20.40 24.53 18.55
N THR A 312 -19.55 24.15 19.51
CA THR A 312 -19.72 24.39 20.96
C THR A 312 -18.59 23.79 21.79
N GLU A 313 -17.61 24.62 22.15
CA GLU A 313 -17.17 24.77 23.54
C GLU A 313 -16.63 26.21 23.69
N PRO A 314 -17.17 27.04 24.60
CA PRO A 314 -16.59 28.34 24.86
C PRO A 314 -15.17 28.17 25.39
N PRO A 315 -14.22 29.08 25.08
CA PRO A 315 -12.85 28.97 25.54
C PRO A 315 -12.85 28.94 27.07
N VAL A 316 -12.26 27.90 27.66
CA VAL A 316 -11.89 27.90 29.07
C VAL A 316 -10.96 29.09 29.28
N VAL A 317 -11.47 30.13 29.95
CA VAL A 317 -10.65 31.26 30.40
C VAL A 317 -9.73 30.72 31.49
N VAL A 318 -8.53 30.31 31.09
CA VAL A 318 -7.45 30.02 32.03
C VAL A 318 -7.00 31.36 32.59
N ALA A 319 -7.37 31.63 33.85
CA ALA A 319 -6.89 32.80 34.57
C ALA A 319 -5.35 32.79 34.62
N PRO A 320 -4.67 33.92 34.35
CA PRO A 320 -3.21 33.96 34.40
C PRO A 320 -2.71 33.72 35.82
N ALA A 321 -1.73 32.83 35.96
CA ALA A 321 -1.02 32.59 37.20
C ALA A 321 -0.27 33.88 37.65
N PRO A 322 -0.16 34.15 38.96
CA PRO A 322 0.53 35.32 39.46
C PRO A 322 2.03 35.25 39.13
N SER A 323 2.55 36.35 38.58
CA SER A 323 3.93 36.54 38.18
C SER A 323 4.88 36.52 39.39
N THR A 324 5.77 35.53 39.44
CA THR A 324 6.96 35.59 40.29
C THR A 324 8.08 36.31 39.53
N SER A 325 8.36 37.53 39.98
CA SER A 325 9.50 38.34 39.54
C SER A 325 10.73 38.05 40.42
N ARG A 326 11.91 38.09 39.77
CA ARG A 326 13.30 38.15 40.28
C ARG A 326 13.95 36.79 40.61
N GLY A 327 15.16 36.48 40.15
CA GLY A 327 16.13 37.23 39.35
C GLY A 327 17.45 36.49 39.20
N LEU A 328 18.08 36.69 38.04
CA LEU A 328 19.51 36.81 37.72
C LEU A 328 20.57 35.96 38.44
N ASP A 329 21.35 35.30 37.58
CA ASP A 329 22.73 34.84 37.76
C ASP A 329 23.64 35.83 38.52
N ARG A 330 24.42 35.26 39.44
CA ARG A 330 25.89 35.28 39.39
C ARG A 330 26.43 33.93 39.84
#